data_AF-A0A8H3H028-F1
#
_entry.id   AF-A0A8H3H028-F1
#
_cell.length_a   1.000
_cell.length_b   1.000
_cell.length_c   1.000
_cell.angle_alpha   90.00
_cell.angle_beta   90.00
_cell.angle_gamma   90.00
#
_symmetry.space_group_name_H-M   'P 1'
#
loop_
_entity.id
_entity.type
_entity.pdbx_description
1 polymer ?
#
loop_
_entity_poly.entity_id
_entity_poly.type
_entity_poly.pdbx_seq_one_letter_code
_entity_poly.pdbx_strand_id
1 'polypeptide(L)'
;MGGTLISVRNGSTDEGAEVSGFDPNGGNHQKWQLQTAGYGQNMTLHNVQTNTYLWFRAQSFVPSFQAKSSRQSQEYIIIPASCGFYISPAQQPGYALSLLHGSEQNGAEVQYSLN
;
A
#
# COMPACT_ATOMS: atom_id res chain seq x y z
N MET A 1 -9.64 10.93 -17.61
CA MET A 1 -8.49 10.32 -16.93
C MET A 1 -9.07 9.47 -15.81
N GLY A 2 -9.04 8.15 -16.00
CA GLY A 2 -9.44 7.17 -14.99
C GLY A 2 -8.22 6.80 -14.14
N GLY A 3 -8.47 6.30 -12.94
CA GLY A 3 -7.42 5.84 -12.04
C GLY A 3 -8.02 5.45 -10.70
N THR A 4 -7.59 4.31 -10.17
CA THR A 4 -8.03 3.82 -8.87
C THR A 4 -7.14 4.35 -7.75
N LEU A 5 -7.71 4.52 -6.56
CA LEU A 5 -6.98 4.81 -5.33
C LEU A 5 -6.73 3.53 -4.53
N ILE A 6 -5.58 3.46 -3.85
CA ILE A 6 -5.27 2.41 -2.89
C ILE A 6 -6.27 2.50 -1.73
N SER A 7 -7.07 1.45 -1.56
CA SER A 7 -8.23 1.46 -0.70
C SER A 7 -8.23 0.23 0.22
N VAL A 8 -8.52 0.41 1.51
CA VAL A 8 -8.86 -0.72 2.39
C VAL A 8 -10.27 -1.18 2.03
N ARG A 9 -10.42 -2.46 1.64
CA ARG A 9 -11.68 -3.01 1.13
C ARG A 9 -12.80 -2.81 2.15
N ASN A 10 -13.89 -2.17 1.70
CA ASN A 10 -15.07 -1.82 2.49
C ASN A 10 -14.76 -1.00 3.77
N GLY A 11 -13.55 -0.44 3.89
CA GLY A 11 -13.09 0.19 5.13
C GLY A 11 -13.11 -0.74 6.35
N SER A 12 -12.83 -2.04 6.13
CA SER A 12 -12.76 -3.01 7.23
C SER A 12 -11.63 -2.68 8.21
N THR A 13 -11.94 -2.78 9.51
CA THR A 13 -10.98 -2.64 10.61
C THR A 13 -10.34 -3.98 11.02
N ASP A 14 -10.62 -5.05 10.28
CA ASP A 14 -10.13 -6.38 10.61
C ASP A 14 -8.64 -6.50 10.30
N GLU A 15 -7.96 -7.32 11.11
CA GLU A 15 -6.56 -7.65 10.85
C GLU A 15 -6.44 -8.37 9.50
N GLY A 16 -5.50 -7.94 8.66
CA GLY A 16 -5.30 -8.55 7.34
C GLY A 16 -6.37 -8.21 6.31
N ALA A 17 -7.19 -7.18 6.54
CA ALA A 17 -8.14 -6.70 5.53
C ALA A 17 -7.43 -6.39 4.20
N GLU A 18 -8.11 -6.69 3.09
CA GLU A 18 -7.54 -6.53 1.76
C GLU A 18 -7.34 -5.06 1.39
N VAL A 19 -6.19 -4.77 0.78
CA VAL A 19 -5.93 -3.48 0.13
C VAL A 19 -5.99 -3.69 -1.38
N SER A 20 -6.78 -2.87 -2.05
CA SER A 20 -7.07 -3.00 -3.49
C SER A 20 -7.24 -1.63 -4.14
N GLY A 21 -7.13 -1.59 -5.48
CA GLY A 21 -7.49 -0.42 -6.27
C GLY A 21 -9.00 -0.26 -6.31
N PHE A 22 -9.48 0.94 -6.01
CA PHE A 22 -10.89 1.28 -6.11
C PHE A 22 -11.08 2.70 -6.64
N ASP A 23 -12.16 2.93 -7.38
CA ASP A 23 -12.51 4.23 -7.92
C ASP A 23 -12.57 5.29 -6.81
N PRO A 24 -12.12 6.53 -7.10
CA PRO A 24 -12.18 7.61 -6.14
C PRO A 24 -13.65 7.87 -5.72
N ASN A 25 -13.95 7.66 -4.45
CA ASN A 25 -15.28 7.90 -3.88
C ASN A 25 -15.26 8.91 -2.73
N GLY A 26 -14.07 9.44 -2.39
CA GLY A 26 -13.89 10.43 -1.33
C GLY A 26 -13.90 9.86 0.10
N GLY A 27 -14.11 8.55 0.24
CA GLY A 27 -14.15 7.83 1.50
C GLY A 27 -12.81 7.81 2.23
N ASN A 28 -12.85 7.79 3.55
CA ASN A 28 -11.64 7.82 4.38
C ASN A 28 -10.81 6.53 4.30
N HIS A 29 -11.41 5.41 3.89
CA HIS A 29 -10.70 4.16 3.60
C HIS A 29 -9.74 4.24 2.40
N GLN A 30 -9.80 5.32 1.61
CA GLN A 30 -8.87 5.62 0.50
C GLN A 30 -7.81 6.68 0.88
N LYS A 31 -7.83 7.17 2.13
CA LYS A 31 -6.95 8.25 2.60
C LYS A 31 -5.91 7.67 3.56
N TRP A 32 -4.65 8.02 3.29
CA TRP A 32 -3.49 7.53 4.03
C TRP A 32 -2.68 8.70 4.56
N GLN A 33 -2.40 8.69 5.86
CA GLN A 33 -1.46 9.61 6.49
C GLN A 33 -0.07 9.01 6.41
N LEU A 34 0.87 9.77 5.84
CA LEU A 34 2.28 9.44 5.88
C LEU A 34 2.85 9.88 7.23
N GLN A 35 3.41 8.94 7.98
CA GLN A 35 3.99 9.20 9.29
C GLN A 35 5.45 8.74 9.29
N THR A 36 6.36 9.52 9.90
CA THR A 36 7.76 9.12 10.01
C THR A 36 7.90 7.90 10.93
N ALA A 37 8.68 6.90 10.54
CA ALA A 37 8.95 5.72 11.38
C ALA A 37 9.92 6.01 12.55
N GLY A 38 10.47 7.23 12.62
CA GLY A 38 11.35 7.69 13.70
C GLY A 38 12.85 7.60 13.40
N TYR A 39 13.23 7.09 12.23
CA TYR A 39 14.62 7.04 11.77
C TYR A 39 14.71 7.04 10.24
N GLY A 40 15.80 7.60 9.71
CA GLY A 40 16.07 7.62 8.26
C GLY A 40 14.96 8.30 7.46
N GLN A 41 14.67 7.74 6.28
CA GLN A 41 13.61 8.19 5.37
C GLN A 41 12.36 7.30 5.45
N ASN A 42 12.30 6.43 6.46
CA ASN A 42 11.31 5.39 6.55
C ASN A 42 9.97 5.98 7.01
N MET A 43 8.92 5.60 6.31
CA MET A 43 7.56 6.08 6.52
C MET A 43 6.62 4.90 6.81
N THR A 44 5.58 5.15 7.57
CA THR A 44 4.42 4.27 7.68
C THR A 44 3.24 4.94 6.97
N LEU A 45 2.33 4.14 6.43
CA LEU A 45 1.09 4.62 5.79
C LEU A 45 -0.09 4.21 6.66
N HIS A 46 -0.65 5.17 7.39
CA HIS A 46 -1.76 4.96 8.34
C HIS A 46 -3.09 5.32 7.69
N ASN A 47 -4.06 4.40 7.69
CA ASN A 47 -5.36 4.65 7.10
C ASN A 47 -6.22 5.52 8.01
N VAL A 48 -6.81 6.58 7.45
CA VAL A 48 -7.60 7.57 8.20
C VAL A 48 -8.89 6.98 8.79
N GLN A 49 -9.49 5.97 8.15
CA GLN A 49 -10.76 5.38 8.62
C GLN A 49 -10.52 4.22 9.57
N THR A 50 -9.64 3.31 9.21
CA THR A 50 -9.60 1.97 9.83
C THR A 50 -8.65 1.89 11.01
N ASN A 51 -7.81 2.90 11.21
CA ASN A 51 -6.73 2.91 12.20
C ASN A 51 -5.76 1.71 12.02
N THR A 52 -5.64 1.21 10.80
CA THR A 52 -4.68 0.19 10.38
C THR A 52 -3.64 0.80 9.43
N TYR A 53 -2.52 0.12 9.26
CA TYR A 53 -1.42 0.52 8.38
C TYR A 53 -1.43 -0.30 7.11
N LEU A 54 -0.91 0.27 6.02
CA LEU A 54 -0.52 -0.51 4.86
C LEU A 54 0.53 -1.51 5.31
N TRP A 55 0.32 -2.79 5.01
CA TRP A 55 1.12 -3.87 5.55
C TRP A 55 1.49 -4.88 4.47
N PHE A 56 2.63 -5.53 4.70
CA PHE A 56 3.09 -6.66 3.94
C PHE A 56 3.75 -7.72 4.82
N ARG A 57 3.84 -8.94 4.27
CA ARG A 57 4.59 -10.03 4.87
C ARG A 57 6.09 -9.82 4.58
N ALA A 58 6.86 -9.46 5.61
CA ALA A 58 8.27 -9.11 5.49
C ALA A 58 9.21 -10.23 5.01
N GLN A 59 8.83 -11.51 5.13
CA GLN A 59 9.55 -12.62 4.52
C GLN A 59 8.64 -13.31 3.51
N SER A 60 8.76 -12.90 2.26
CA SER A 60 8.05 -13.49 1.14
C SER A 60 9.07 -13.98 0.12
N PHE A 61 9.07 -15.28 -0.18
CA PHE A 61 9.92 -15.88 -1.22
C PHE A 61 9.20 -15.98 -2.57
N VAL A 62 7.99 -15.41 -2.67
CA VAL A 62 7.19 -15.41 -3.89
C VAL A 62 7.42 -14.11 -4.69
N PRO A 63 7.42 -14.18 -6.04
CA PRO A 63 7.70 -13.02 -6.91
C PRO A 63 6.73 -11.84 -6.75
N SER A 64 5.55 -12.10 -6.20
CA SER A 64 4.62 -11.06 -5.77
C SER A 64 3.83 -11.48 -4.55
N PHE A 65 3.44 -10.52 -3.72
CA PHE A 65 2.59 -10.76 -2.56
C PHE A 65 1.64 -9.59 -2.34
N GLN A 66 0.43 -9.92 -1.90
CA GLN A 66 -0.65 -8.96 -1.76
C GLN A 66 -0.41 -7.96 -0.63
N ALA A 67 -0.79 -6.70 -0.85
CA ALA A 67 -0.89 -5.70 0.19
C ALA A 67 -2.13 -5.94 1.06
N LYS A 68 -1.94 -5.86 2.37
CA LYS A 68 -3.01 -5.99 3.37
C LYS A 68 -2.99 -4.77 4.30
N SER A 69 -3.97 -4.71 5.18
CA SER A 69 -3.95 -3.80 6.32
C SER A 69 -3.61 -4.55 7.61
N SER A 70 -2.94 -3.88 8.55
CA SER A 70 -2.59 -4.45 9.85
C SER A 70 -2.61 -3.39 10.94
N ARG A 71 -2.87 -3.77 12.19
CA ARG A 71 -2.61 -2.87 13.34
C ARG A 71 -1.12 -2.68 13.61
N GLN A 72 -0.27 -3.55 13.08
CA GLN A 72 1.17 -3.43 13.13
C GLN A 72 1.64 -2.62 11.92
N SER A 73 2.47 -1.61 12.15
CA SER A 73 3.03 -0.83 11.05
C SER A 73 4.14 -1.60 10.35
N GLN A 74 4.20 -1.44 9.02
CA GLN A 74 5.40 -1.72 8.25
C GLN A 74 5.99 -0.42 7.74
N GLU A 75 7.27 -0.49 7.39
CA GLU A 75 8.02 0.66 6.94
C GLU A 75 8.23 0.63 5.43
N TYR A 76 8.15 1.81 4.84
CA TYR A 76 8.31 2.04 3.42
C TYR A 76 9.25 3.20 3.17
N ILE A 77 9.91 3.16 2.03
CA ILE A 77 10.70 4.28 1.51
C ILE A 77 9.99 4.78 0.25
N ILE A 78 9.75 6.09 0.18
CA ILE A 78 9.20 6.75 -1.01
C ILE A 78 10.39 7.25 -1.83
N ILE A 79 10.62 6.65 -2.98
CA ILE A 79 11.83 6.88 -3.77
C ILE A 79 11.45 7.67 -5.04
N PRO A 80 12.08 8.83 -5.30
CA PRO A 80 11.90 9.58 -6.53
C PRO A 80 12.29 8.74 -7.75
N ALA A 81 11.48 8.80 -8.80
CA ALA A 81 11.74 8.18 -10.09
C ALA A 81 11.91 9.25 -11.18
N SER A 82 12.33 8.84 -12.38
CA SER A 82 12.39 9.74 -13.55
C SER A 82 11.04 10.37 -13.88
N CYS A 83 9.93 9.71 -13.52
CA CYS A 83 8.57 10.25 -13.56
C CYS A 83 7.84 9.86 -12.27
N GLY A 84 7.67 10.82 -11.35
CA GLY A 84 6.98 10.61 -10.09
C GLY A 84 7.83 9.91 -9.03
N PHE A 85 7.26 8.89 -8.38
CA PHE A 85 7.89 8.14 -7.30
C PHE A 85 7.36 6.72 -7.26
N TYR A 86 8.04 5.84 -6.53
CA TYR A 86 7.50 4.54 -6.13
C TYR A 86 7.64 4.34 -4.62
N ILE A 87 6.79 3.46 -4.07
CA ILE A 87 6.76 3.12 -2.65
C ILE A 87 7.36 1.72 -2.52
N SER A 88 8.48 1.61 -1.80
CA SER A 88 9.20 0.34 -1.63
C SER A 88 9.17 -0.13 -0.18
N PRO A 89 8.91 -1.42 0.09
CA PRO A 89 9.04 -2.00 1.43
C PRO A 89 10.49 -1.88 1.96
N ALA A 90 10.69 -1.29 3.13
CA ALA A 90 12.04 -1.05 3.66
C ALA A 90 12.82 -2.36 3.91
N GLN A 91 12.12 -3.42 4.29
CA GLN A 91 12.69 -4.75 4.57
C GLN A 91 12.82 -5.65 3.32
N GLN A 92 12.32 -5.21 2.15
CA GLN A 92 12.43 -5.96 0.89
C GLN A 92 12.85 -5.03 -0.26
N PRO A 93 14.12 -4.59 -0.27
CA PRO A 93 14.64 -3.78 -1.36
C PRO A 93 14.50 -4.53 -2.70
N GLY A 94 14.19 -3.79 -3.76
CA GLY A 94 13.92 -4.36 -5.09
C GLY A 94 12.44 -4.65 -5.37
N TYR A 95 11.55 -4.47 -4.39
CA TYR A 95 10.10 -4.53 -4.58
C TYR A 95 9.48 -3.14 -4.51
N ALA A 96 8.40 -2.93 -5.26
CA ALA A 96 7.58 -1.73 -5.20
C ALA A 96 6.09 -2.09 -5.16
N LEU A 97 5.31 -1.22 -4.51
CA LEU A 97 3.85 -1.29 -4.53
C LEU A 97 3.36 -1.11 -5.98
N SER A 98 2.50 -2.03 -6.41
CA SER A 98 2.05 -2.16 -7.79
C SER A 98 0.57 -2.53 -7.85
N LEU A 99 -0.12 -2.02 -8.86
CA LEU A 99 -1.48 -2.44 -9.19
C LEU A 99 -1.39 -3.57 -10.22
N LEU A 100 -1.95 -4.74 -9.90
CA LEU A 100 -1.83 -5.92 -10.75
C LEU A 100 -2.35 -5.62 -12.17
N HIS A 101 -1.47 -5.84 -13.15
CA HIS A 101 -1.69 -5.55 -14.57
C HIS A 101 -2.07 -4.09 -14.91
N GLY A 102 -1.86 -3.14 -14.00
CA GLY A 102 -2.32 -1.76 -14.17
C GLY A 102 -3.84 -1.64 -14.33
N SER A 103 -4.60 -2.61 -13.78
CA SER A 103 -6.05 -2.68 -13.96
C SER A 103 -6.77 -1.50 -13.31
N GLU A 104 -7.62 -0.82 -14.07
CA GLU A 104 -8.49 0.25 -13.55
C GLU A 104 -9.79 -0.28 -12.93
N GLN A 105 -9.94 -1.60 -12.78
CA GLN A 105 -11.16 -2.20 -12.24
C GLN A 105 -11.22 -2.12 -10.71
N ASN A 106 -12.41 -1.85 -10.17
CA ASN A 106 -12.67 -1.93 -8.74
C ASN A 106 -12.35 -3.31 -8.17
N GLY A 107 -11.54 -3.32 -7.11
CA GLY A 107 -11.05 -4.54 -6.50
C GLY A 107 -9.78 -5.10 -7.14
N ALA A 108 -9.16 -4.37 -8.10
CA ALA A 108 -7.87 -4.73 -8.65
C ALA A 108 -6.85 -4.94 -7.52
N GLU A 109 -6.09 -6.04 -7.60
CA GLU A 109 -5.15 -6.40 -6.56
C GLU A 109 -4.02 -5.36 -6.47
N VAL A 110 -3.77 -4.87 -5.25
CA VAL A 110 -2.55 -4.14 -4.94
C VAL A 110 -1.56 -5.15 -4.36
N GLN A 111 -0.40 -5.24 -4.98
CA GLN A 111 0.65 -6.19 -4.62
C GLN A 111 2.00 -5.47 -4.51
N TYR A 112 2.99 -6.20 -4.03
CA TYR A 112 4.39 -5.82 -4.16
C TYR A 112 5.03 -6.70 -5.23
N SER A 113 5.67 -6.09 -6.22
CA SER A 113 6.36 -6.78 -7.31
C SER A 113 7.76 -6.21 -7.51
N LEU A 114 8.64 -6.98 -8.15
CA LEU A 114 9.98 -6.50 -8.51
C LEU A 114 9.92 -5.19 -9.30
N ASN A 115 10.78 -4.24 -8.95
CA ASN A 115 10.87 -2.91 -9.57
C ASN A 115 11.96 -2.81 -10.66
#